data_AF-A0A349JVZ4-F1
#
_entry.id   AF-A0A349JVZ4-F1
#
_cell.length_a   1.000
_cell.length_b   1.000
_cell.length_c   1.000
_cell.angle_alpha   90.00
_cell.angle_beta   90.00
_cell.angle_gamma   90.00
#
_symmetry.space_group_name_H-M   'P 1'
#
loop_
_entity.id
_entity.type
_entity.pdbx_description
1 polymer ?
#
loop_
_entity_poly.entity_id
_entity_poly.type
_entity_poly.pdbx_seq_one_letter_code
_entity_poly.pdbx_strand_id
1 'polypeptide(L)'
;GLIQKVYGAVDERAIRIGVGAAAMALLIFAIGPPLFGMIARVYDPNLVDNEHALMVVLTTGLPTMVGALGLAAVVSAEISSADAILFMLSTSLSKDLYKRFVRLDASDAQVLKMARWAAVGGGGLGVLLALVLPSVITAISIFYALMAVCLFVPVVAGLYTRLPGVPEALAASGVGAITLISIRLADLSGSSPWLDPTLLGISASAVAFVVVAAWR
;
A
#
# COMPACT_ATOMS: atom_id res chain seq x y z
N GLY A 1 5.73 5.53 8.41
CA GLY A 1 5.53 6.91 7.93
C GLY A 1 4.69 7.74 8.88
N LEU A 2 3.36 7.72 8.73
CA LEU A 2 2.46 8.62 9.49
C LEU A 2 2.52 8.40 11.01
N ILE A 3 2.53 7.14 11.46
CA ILE A 3 2.63 6.81 12.89
C ILE A 3 3.92 7.37 13.52
N GLN A 4 5.05 7.29 12.83
CA GLN A 4 6.32 7.88 13.30
C GLN A 4 6.25 9.41 13.37
N LYS A 5 5.57 10.07 12.41
CA LYS A 5 5.35 11.53 12.44
C LYS A 5 4.44 11.93 13.60
N VAL A 6 3.45 11.10 13.94
CA VAL A 6 2.58 11.31 15.10
C VAL A 6 3.37 11.20 16.40
N TYR A 7 4.20 10.16 16.57
CA TYR A 7 5.04 10.01 17.76
C TYR A 7 6.17 11.04 17.87
N GLY A 8 6.58 11.64 16.75
CA GLY A 8 7.57 12.72 16.71
C GLY A 8 6.99 14.13 16.83
N ALA A 9 5.67 14.28 16.97
CA ALA A 9 5.03 15.58 17.10
C ALA A 9 5.24 16.15 18.51
N VAL A 10 5.33 17.48 18.61
CA VAL A 10 5.59 18.19 19.87
C VAL A 10 4.42 18.05 20.85
N ASP A 11 3.19 18.10 20.35
CA ASP A 11 1.97 17.96 21.14
C ASP A 11 0.77 17.44 20.31
N GLU A 12 -0.33 17.14 20.99
CA GLU A 12 -1.57 16.66 20.36
C GLU A 12 -2.18 17.69 19.39
N ARG A 13 -2.03 18.98 19.69
CA ARG A 13 -2.58 20.06 18.86
C ARG A 13 -1.87 20.10 17.51
N ALA A 14 -0.55 19.93 17.49
CA ALA A 14 0.27 19.86 16.29
C ALA A 14 -0.15 18.65 15.44
N ILE A 15 -0.44 17.49 16.05
CA ILE A 15 -0.96 16.32 15.35
C ILE A 15 -2.31 16.65 14.71
N ARG A 16 -3.25 17.21 15.46
CA ARG A 16 -4.61 17.50 14.97
C ARG A 16 -4.60 18.50 13.82
N ILE A 17 -3.82 19.57 13.95
CA ILE A 17 -3.66 20.57 12.88
C ILE A 17 -2.95 19.96 11.68
N GLY A 18 -1.85 19.23 11.89
CA GLY A 18 -1.06 18.64 10.82
C GLY A 18 -1.85 17.61 10.01
N VAL A 19 -2.53 16.70 10.69
CA VAL A 19 -3.39 15.69 10.05
C VAL A 19 -4.58 16.35 9.37
N GLY A 20 -5.23 17.33 10.01
CA GLY A 20 -6.34 18.08 9.43
C GLY A 20 -5.94 18.86 8.18
N ALA A 21 -4.81 19.57 8.22
CA ALA A 21 -4.28 20.30 7.07
C ALA A 21 -3.88 19.37 5.92
N ALA A 22 -3.26 18.22 6.24
CA ALA A 22 -2.95 17.21 5.24
C ALA A 22 -4.21 16.64 4.58
N ALA A 23 -5.25 16.35 5.36
CA ALA A 23 -6.53 15.87 4.84
C ALA A 23 -7.18 16.91 3.91
N MET A 24 -7.19 18.19 4.31
CA MET A 24 -7.70 19.28 3.47
C MET A 24 -6.88 19.46 2.18
N ALA A 25 -5.55 19.40 2.27
CA ALA A 25 -4.69 19.50 1.10
C ALA A 25 -4.92 18.34 0.13
N LEU A 26 -5.05 17.10 0.64
CA LEU A 26 -5.37 15.93 -0.18
C LEU A 26 -6.78 16.02 -0.80
N LEU A 27 -7.75 16.58 -0.08
CA LEU A 27 -9.10 16.77 -0.61
C LEU A 27 -9.11 17.77 -1.78
N ILE A 28 -8.36 18.88 -1.65
CA ILE A 28 -8.20 19.85 -2.75
C ILE A 28 -7.43 19.20 -3.90
N PHE A 29 -6.37 18.46 -3.61
CA PHE A 29 -5.57 17.76 -4.61
C PHE A 29 -6.35 16.70 -5.37
N ALA A 30 -7.33 16.03 -4.74
CA ALA A 30 -8.15 14.98 -5.36
C ALA A 30 -8.91 15.45 -6.61
N ILE A 31 -9.09 16.76 -6.79
CA ILE A 31 -9.70 17.36 -7.99
C ILE A 31 -8.73 17.32 -9.19
N GLY A 32 -7.42 17.40 -8.94
CA GLY A 32 -6.39 17.49 -9.97
C GLY A 32 -6.35 16.29 -10.93
N PRO A 33 -6.16 15.05 -10.45
CA PRO A 33 -6.03 13.88 -11.33
C PRO A 33 -7.24 13.65 -12.25
N PRO A 34 -8.51 13.74 -11.80
CA PRO A 34 -9.66 13.66 -12.70
C PRO A 34 -9.69 14.76 -13.76
N LEU A 35 -9.30 16.01 -13.41
CA LEU A 35 -9.19 17.09 -14.39
C LEU A 35 -8.16 16.77 -15.47
N PHE A 36 -6.97 16.28 -15.09
CA PHE A 36 -5.96 15.85 -16.06
C PHE A 36 -6.48 14.73 -16.97
N GLY A 37 -7.23 13.76 -16.43
CA GLY A 37 -7.89 12.72 -17.23
C GLY A 37 -8.90 13.28 -18.24
N MET A 38 -9.74 14.22 -17.82
CA MET A 38 -10.71 14.87 -18.72
C MET A 38 -10.03 15.71 -19.81
N ILE A 39 -8.95 16.42 -19.48
CA ILE A 39 -8.17 17.19 -20.46
C ILE A 39 -7.49 16.23 -21.44
N ALA A 40 -6.88 15.15 -20.96
CA ALA A 40 -6.25 14.13 -21.82
C ALA A 40 -7.23 13.58 -22.85
N ARG A 41 -8.49 13.34 -22.44
CA ARG A 41 -9.56 12.86 -23.32
C ARG A 41 -9.88 13.79 -24.49
N VAL A 42 -9.66 15.10 -24.33
CA VAL A 42 -9.84 16.10 -25.40
C VAL A 42 -8.69 16.03 -26.41
N TYR A 43 -7.46 15.83 -25.93
CA TYR A 43 -6.28 15.72 -26.79
C TYR A 43 -6.19 14.37 -27.50
N ASP A 44 -6.55 13.28 -26.81
CA ASP A 44 -6.60 11.94 -27.38
C ASP A 44 -7.95 11.24 -27.06
N PRO A 45 -8.95 11.40 -27.94
CA PRO A 45 -10.25 10.73 -27.83
C PRO A 45 -10.20 9.22 -28.06
N ASN A 46 -9.06 8.62 -28.39
CA ASN A 46 -8.91 7.17 -28.56
C ASN A 46 -7.82 6.59 -27.67
N LEU A 47 -7.48 7.28 -26.56
CA LEU A 47 -6.45 6.85 -25.63
C LEU A 47 -6.66 5.39 -25.19
N VAL A 48 -5.79 4.50 -25.67
CA VAL A 48 -5.88 3.05 -25.42
C VAL A 48 -5.48 2.73 -23.97
N ASP A 49 -4.52 3.48 -23.43
CA ASP A 49 -4.02 3.33 -22.08
C ASP A 49 -4.34 4.56 -21.22
N ASN A 50 -5.30 4.41 -20.32
CA ASN A 50 -5.73 5.48 -19.42
C ASN A 50 -4.63 5.91 -18.43
N GLU A 51 -3.65 5.04 -18.13
CA GLU A 51 -2.57 5.37 -17.21
C GLU A 51 -1.60 6.40 -17.81
N HIS A 52 -1.64 6.60 -19.14
CA HIS A 52 -0.83 7.60 -19.85
C HIS A 52 -1.48 8.99 -19.94
N ALA A 53 -2.68 9.18 -19.39
CA ALA A 53 -3.42 10.44 -19.50
C ALA A 53 -2.60 11.67 -19.04
N LEU A 54 -1.92 11.56 -17.89
CA LEU A 54 -1.08 12.64 -17.39
C LEU A 54 0.07 12.98 -18.35
N MET A 55 0.70 11.96 -18.94
CA MET A 55 1.79 12.13 -19.88
C MET A 55 1.35 12.85 -21.15
N VAL A 56 0.16 12.52 -21.67
CA VAL A 56 -0.44 13.22 -22.82
C VAL A 56 -0.57 14.71 -22.50
N VAL A 57 -1.19 15.07 -21.38
CA VAL A 57 -1.38 16.49 -21.03
C VAL A 57 -0.05 17.23 -20.89
N LEU A 58 0.95 16.63 -20.25
CA LEU A 58 2.25 17.27 -20.03
C LEU A 58 3.07 17.41 -21.32
N THR A 59 2.89 16.53 -22.30
CA THR A 59 3.70 16.53 -23.54
C THR A 59 3.04 17.26 -24.70
N THR A 60 1.71 17.21 -24.80
CA THR A 60 0.96 17.81 -25.92
C THR A 60 0.11 19.01 -25.51
N GLY A 61 -0.27 19.12 -24.24
CA GLY A 61 -1.19 20.14 -23.74
C GLY A 61 -0.52 21.41 -23.21
N LEU A 62 0.80 21.39 -23.00
CA LEU A 62 1.54 22.50 -22.38
C LEU A 62 2.72 22.96 -23.25
N PRO A 63 3.16 24.23 -23.10
CA PRO A 63 4.42 24.67 -23.67
C PRO A 63 5.57 23.78 -23.20
N THR A 64 6.53 23.49 -24.08
CA THR A 64 7.59 22.48 -23.86
C THR A 64 8.33 22.65 -22.52
N MET A 65 8.64 23.89 -22.12
CA MET A 65 9.31 24.15 -20.84
C MET A 65 8.45 23.79 -19.63
N VAL A 66 7.15 24.12 -19.68
CA VAL A 66 6.21 23.85 -18.58
C VAL A 66 5.92 22.35 -18.50
N GLY A 67 5.74 21.71 -19.66
CA GLY A 67 5.59 20.25 -19.76
C GLY A 67 6.78 19.50 -19.19
N ALA A 68 8.00 19.88 -19.57
CA ALA A 68 9.23 19.28 -19.07
C ALA A 68 9.40 19.46 -17.55
N LEU A 69 9.09 20.65 -17.02
CA LEU A 69 9.09 20.89 -15.57
C LEU A 69 8.04 20.03 -14.85
N GLY A 70 6.84 19.87 -15.43
CA GLY A 70 5.80 19.00 -14.91
C GLY A 70 6.23 17.54 -14.86
N LEU A 71 6.86 17.04 -15.92
CA LEU A 71 7.43 15.68 -15.95
C LEU A 71 8.51 15.48 -14.90
N ALA A 72 9.42 16.45 -14.75
CA ALA A 72 10.44 16.40 -13.70
C ALA A 72 9.81 16.37 -12.29
N ALA A 73 8.73 17.13 -12.07
CA ALA A 73 8.00 17.12 -10.80
C ALA A 73 7.35 15.77 -10.51
N VAL A 74 6.73 15.14 -11.52
CA VAL A 74 6.13 13.78 -11.39
C VAL A 74 7.20 12.76 -11.03
N VAL A 75 8.30 12.70 -11.78
CA VAL A 75 9.40 11.77 -11.50
C VAL A 75 9.99 12.01 -10.11
N SER A 76 10.16 13.27 -9.71
CA SER A 76 10.63 13.62 -8.36
C SER A 76 9.67 13.14 -7.27
N ALA A 77 8.35 13.25 -7.48
CA ALA A 77 7.34 12.79 -6.54
C ALA A 77 7.33 11.26 -6.41
N GLU A 78 7.46 10.54 -7.52
CA GLU A 78 7.55 9.07 -7.55
C GLU A 78 8.80 8.57 -6.83
N ILE A 79 9.97 9.16 -7.09
CA ILE A 79 11.23 8.81 -6.42
C ILE A 79 11.12 9.05 -4.91
N SER A 80 10.54 10.18 -4.49
CA SER A 80 10.34 10.46 -3.06
C SER A 80 9.40 9.45 -2.39
N SER A 81 8.38 8.98 -3.11
CA SER A 81 7.44 7.97 -2.60
C SER A 81 8.10 6.59 -2.50
N ALA A 82 8.86 6.20 -3.53
CA ALA A 82 9.63 4.95 -3.55
C ALA A 82 10.67 4.89 -2.42
N ASP A 83 11.42 5.98 -2.20
CA ASP A 83 12.39 6.08 -1.09
C ASP A 83 11.71 5.89 0.27
N ALA A 84 10.58 6.55 0.50
CA ALA A 84 9.82 6.40 1.74
C ALA A 84 9.33 4.97 1.96
N ILE A 85 8.85 4.29 0.91
CA ILE A 85 8.39 2.90 0.98
C ILE A 85 9.57 1.95 1.23
N LEU A 86 10.69 2.11 0.52
CA LEU A 86 11.90 1.31 0.72
C LEU A 86 12.49 1.51 2.11
N PHE A 87 12.45 2.74 2.64
CA PHE A 87 12.85 3.04 4.00
C PHE A 87 11.95 2.33 5.02
N MET A 88 10.63 2.37 4.83
CA MET A 88 9.69 1.65 5.71
C MET A 88 9.91 0.13 5.64
N LEU A 89 10.04 -0.43 4.44
CA LEU A 89 10.30 -1.86 4.23
C LEU A 89 11.61 -2.29 4.89
N SER A 90 12.71 -1.58 4.61
CA SER A 90 14.03 -1.90 5.15
C SER A 90 14.09 -1.79 6.67
N THR A 91 13.41 -0.79 7.24
CA THR A 91 13.32 -0.62 8.70
C THR A 91 12.51 -1.75 9.32
N SER A 92 11.36 -2.10 8.75
CA SER A 92 10.53 -3.19 9.29
C SER A 92 11.22 -4.55 9.15
N LEU A 93 11.86 -4.85 8.02
CA LEU A 93 12.60 -6.11 7.88
C LEU A 93 13.80 -6.20 8.83
N SER A 94 14.52 -5.10 9.05
CA SER A 94 15.73 -5.10 9.90
C SER A 94 15.42 -5.08 11.40
N LYS A 95 14.45 -4.27 11.85
CA LYS A 95 14.11 -4.13 13.26
C LYS A 95 12.98 -5.07 13.69
N ASP A 96 11.88 -5.09 12.95
CA ASP A 96 10.66 -5.79 13.36
C ASP A 96 10.74 -7.28 13.07
N LEU A 97 11.46 -7.69 12.02
CA LEU A 97 11.68 -9.10 11.67
C LEU A 97 13.05 -9.61 12.12
N TYR A 98 14.14 -9.05 11.58
CA TYR A 98 15.48 -9.58 11.81
C TYR A 98 15.92 -9.47 13.27
N LYS A 99 15.93 -8.26 13.85
CA LYS A 99 16.34 -8.10 15.26
C LYS A 99 15.38 -8.79 16.22
N ARG A 100 14.07 -8.76 15.97
CA ARG A 100 13.08 -9.32 16.89
C ARG A 100 12.97 -10.84 16.86
N PHE A 101 13.09 -11.48 15.69
CA PHE A 101 12.80 -12.91 15.53
C PHE A 101 13.99 -13.74 15.03
N VAL A 102 14.95 -13.16 14.31
CA VAL A 102 16.10 -13.90 13.74
C VAL A 102 17.34 -13.78 14.61
N ARG A 103 17.67 -12.57 15.06
CA ARG A 103 18.87 -12.28 15.86
C ARG A 103 18.60 -11.20 16.90
N LEU A 104 18.17 -11.63 18.08
CA LEU A 104 17.81 -10.78 19.23
C LEU A 104 18.93 -9.83 19.65
N ASP A 105 20.17 -10.31 19.66
CA ASP A 105 21.36 -9.54 20.06
C ASP A 105 22.07 -8.85 18.88
N ALA A 106 21.35 -8.53 17.81
CA ALA A 106 21.95 -7.86 16.65
C ALA A 106 22.44 -6.44 17.03
N SER A 107 23.71 -6.16 16.73
CA SER A 107 24.29 -4.82 16.90
C SER A 107 23.75 -3.84 15.87
N ASP A 108 23.86 -2.53 16.13
CA ASP A 108 23.35 -1.50 15.22
C ASP A 108 23.98 -1.58 13.83
N ALA A 109 25.27 -1.96 13.76
CA ALA A 109 25.96 -2.19 12.49
C ALA A 109 25.35 -3.37 11.70
N GLN A 110 24.93 -4.45 12.39
CA GLN A 110 24.28 -5.59 11.76
C GLN A 110 22.87 -5.25 11.29
N VAL A 111 22.11 -4.51 12.10
CA VAL A 111 20.76 -4.01 11.73
C VAL A 111 20.86 -3.11 10.50
N LEU A 112 21.82 -2.17 10.48
CA LEU A 112 22.05 -1.29 9.33
C LEU A 112 22.43 -2.07 8.06
N LYS A 113 23.29 -3.09 8.19
CA LYS A 113 23.65 -3.97 7.08
C LYS A 113 22.43 -4.73 6.56
N MET A 114 21.59 -5.26 7.45
CA MET A 114 20.35 -5.94 7.05
C MET A 114 19.36 -4.97 6.39
N ALA A 115 19.22 -3.75 6.90
CA ALA A 115 18.36 -2.74 6.28
C ALA A 115 18.79 -2.43 4.84
N ARG A 116 20.09 -2.30 4.57
CA ARG A 116 20.61 -2.10 3.20
C ARG A 116 20.30 -3.28 2.29
N TRP A 117 20.48 -4.51 2.76
CA TRP A 117 20.11 -5.70 1.98
C TRP A 117 18.61 -5.80 1.73
N ALA A 118 17.79 -5.47 2.72
CA ALA A 118 16.34 -5.41 2.58
C ALA A 118 15.91 -4.33 1.57
N ALA A 119 16.57 -3.17 1.54
CA ALA A 119 16.32 -2.12 0.56
C ALA A 119 16.68 -2.57 -0.86
N VAL A 120 17.87 -3.15 -1.06
CA VAL A 120 18.31 -3.66 -2.38
C VAL A 120 17.42 -4.80 -2.85
N GLY A 121 17.15 -5.79 -1.99
CA GLY A 121 16.31 -6.93 -2.32
C GLY A 121 14.85 -6.55 -2.55
N GLY A 122 14.29 -5.70 -1.70
CA GLY A 122 12.92 -5.20 -1.84
C GLY A 122 12.73 -4.32 -3.07
N GLY A 123 13.67 -3.43 -3.36
CA GLY A 123 13.67 -2.62 -4.58
C GLY A 123 13.80 -3.48 -5.84
N GLY A 124 14.73 -4.45 -5.83
CA GLY A 124 14.88 -5.40 -6.93
C GLY A 124 13.62 -6.22 -7.19
N LEU A 125 12.99 -6.76 -6.13
CA LEU A 125 11.73 -7.49 -6.25
C LEU A 125 10.58 -6.58 -6.75
N GLY A 126 10.54 -5.32 -6.30
CA GLY A 126 9.59 -4.33 -6.78
C GLY A 126 9.72 -4.08 -8.28
N VAL A 127 10.94 -3.96 -8.80
CA VAL A 127 11.20 -3.84 -10.25
C VAL A 127 10.76 -5.10 -10.99
N LEU A 128 11.06 -6.29 -10.48
CA LEU A 128 10.62 -7.54 -11.11
C LEU A 128 9.09 -7.64 -11.18
N LEU A 129 8.38 -7.25 -10.12
CA LEU A 129 6.93 -7.22 -10.12
C LEU A 129 6.39 -6.18 -11.11
N ALA A 130 7.02 -5.01 -11.21
CA ALA A 130 6.63 -3.98 -12.16
C ALA A 130 6.76 -4.44 -13.64
N LEU A 131 7.68 -5.37 -13.94
CA LEU A 131 7.83 -5.95 -15.28
C LEU A 131 6.77 -7.00 -15.62
N VAL A 132 6.10 -7.59 -14.63
CA VAL A 132 5.14 -8.68 -14.82
C VAL A 132 3.70 -8.20 -14.70
N LEU A 133 3.46 -7.18 -13.87
CA LEU A 133 2.12 -6.64 -13.65
C LEU A 133 1.67 -5.81 -14.86
N PRO A 134 0.42 -5.99 -15.33
CA PRO A 134 -0.04 -5.37 -16.58
C PRO A 134 -0.28 -3.86 -16.46
N SER A 135 -0.56 -3.37 -15.25
CA SER A 135 -0.88 -1.96 -15.00
C SER A 135 -0.68 -1.57 -13.54
N VAL A 136 -0.50 -0.27 -13.29
CA VAL A 136 -0.35 0.29 -11.94
C VAL A 136 -1.62 0.10 -11.12
N ILE A 137 -2.80 0.28 -11.74
CA ILE A 137 -4.10 0.04 -11.10
C ILE A 137 -4.21 -1.40 -10.62
N THR A 138 -3.74 -2.37 -11.42
CA THR A 138 -3.73 -3.79 -11.02
C THR A 138 -2.84 -4.01 -9.80
N ALA A 139 -1.63 -3.43 -9.81
CA ALA A 139 -0.69 -3.54 -8.69
C ALA A 139 -1.27 -3.00 -7.38
N ILE A 140 -1.85 -1.79 -7.43
CA ILE A 140 -2.46 -1.13 -6.28
C ILE A 140 -3.70 -1.88 -5.79
N SER A 141 -4.51 -2.42 -6.71
CA SER A 141 -5.70 -3.21 -6.36
C SER A 141 -5.34 -4.50 -5.61
N ILE A 142 -4.32 -5.22 -6.07
CA ILE A 142 -3.80 -6.42 -5.39
C ILE A 142 -3.27 -6.04 -4.00
N PHE A 143 -2.49 -4.96 -3.91
CA PHE A 143 -1.95 -4.48 -2.65
C PHE A 143 -3.04 -4.16 -1.62
N TYR A 144 -4.06 -3.38 -2.00
CA TYR A 144 -5.14 -3.02 -1.08
C TYR A 144 -6.03 -4.21 -0.72
N ALA A 145 -6.29 -5.13 -1.66
CA ALA A 145 -7.01 -6.35 -1.35
C ALA A 145 -6.26 -7.19 -0.30
N LEU A 146 -4.94 -7.35 -0.48
CA LEU A 146 -4.09 -8.08 0.47
C LEU A 146 -4.05 -7.38 1.84
N MET A 147 -3.89 -6.05 1.86
CA MET A 147 -3.95 -5.26 3.10
C MET A 147 -5.28 -5.48 3.83
N ALA A 148 -6.40 -5.43 3.11
CA ALA A 148 -7.73 -5.58 3.68
C ALA A 148 -7.94 -6.97 4.30
N VAL A 149 -7.67 -8.05 3.57
CA VAL A 149 -7.90 -9.42 4.07
C VAL A 149 -6.96 -9.79 5.22
N CYS A 150 -5.73 -9.25 5.22
CA CYS A 150 -4.74 -9.54 6.24
C CYS A 150 -4.96 -8.73 7.52
N LEU A 151 -5.32 -7.45 7.42
CA LEU A 151 -5.26 -6.51 8.55
C LEU A 151 -6.60 -6.10 9.10
N PHE A 152 -7.67 -6.10 8.30
CA PHE A 152 -8.96 -5.54 8.72
C PHE A 152 -9.48 -6.20 9.99
N VAL A 153 -9.59 -7.53 10.00
CA VAL A 153 -10.10 -8.29 11.14
C VAL A 153 -9.19 -8.17 12.36
N PRO A 154 -7.87 -8.43 12.27
CA PRO A 154 -6.99 -8.26 13.44
C PRO A 154 -6.99 -6.87 14.05
N VAL A 155 -7.00 -5.81 13.21
CA VAL A 155 -6.97 -4.42 13.70
C VAL A 155 -8.30 -4.04 14.36
N VAL A 156 -9.44 -4.36 13.73
CA VAL A 156 -10.75 -4.06 14.30
C VAL A 156 -10.96 -4.85 15.59
N ALA A 157 -10.66 -6.15 15.59
CA ALA A 157 -10.78 -6.97 16.79
C ALA A 157 -9.85 -6.47 17.91
N GLY A 158 -8.60 -6.14 17.60
CA GLY A 158 -7.63 -5.64 18.58
C GLY A 158 -7.97 -4.26 19.16
N LEU A 159 -8.69 -3.41 18.43
CA LEU A 159 -9.11 -2.09 18.91
C LEU A 159 -10.43 -2.10 19.68
N TYR A 160 -11.38 -2.95 19.28
CA TYR A 160 -12.77 -2.89 19.78
C TYR A 160 -13.16 -4.07 20.67
N THR A 161 -12.35 -5.10 20.77
CA THR A 161 -12.65 -6.28 21.61
C THR A 161 -11.54 -6.54 22.61
N ARG A 162 -11.86 -7.30 23.66
CA ARG A 162 -10.88 -7.84 24.60
C ARG A 162 -10.45 -9.27 24.25
N LEU A 163 -10.84 -9.75 23.07
CA LEU A 163 -10.56 -11.11 22.62
C LEU A 163 -9.04 -11.32 22.45
N PRO A 164 -8.55 -12.55 22.66
CA PRO A 164 -7.13 -12.87 22.52
C PRO A 164 -6.69 -12.63 21.06
N GLY A 165 -5.47 -12.23 20.72
CA GLY A 165 -4.15 -12.72 21.09
C GLY A 165 -3.35 -12.86 19.78
N VAL A 166 -2.03 -13.07 19.83
CA VAL A 166 -1.21 -13.23 18.61
C VAL A 166 -1.69 -14.39 17.68
N PRO A 167 -2.11 -15.58 18.17
CA PRO A 167 -2.46 -16.68 17.27
C PRO A 167 -3.76 -16.44 16.48
N GLU A 168 -4.76 -15.78 17.06
CA GLU A 168 -6.02 -15.43 16.40
C GLU A 168 -5.77 -14.45 15.26
N ALA A 169 -4.95 -13.42 15.52
CA ALA A 169 -4.55 -12.44 14.52
C ALA A 169 -3.75 -13.08 13.37
N LEU A 170 -2.79 -13.96 13.67
CA LEU A 170 -2.01 -14.67 12.66
C LEU A 170 -2.87 -15.62 11.82
N ALA A 171 -3.80 -16.34 12.46
CA ALA A 171 -4.74 -17.22 11.75
C ALA A 171 -5.65 -16.42 10.81
N ALA A 172 -6.21 -15.31 11.29
CA ALA A 172 -7.03 -14.41 10.48
C ALA A 172 -6.25 -13.88 9.26
N SER A 173 -5.06 -13.33 9.48
CA SER A 173 -4.23 -12.80 8.40
C SER A 173 -3.83 -13.88 7.40
N GLY A 174 -3.39 -15.05 7.89
CA GLY A 174 -2.95 -16.17 7.04
C GLY A 174 -4.08 -16.75 6.21
N VAL A 175 -5.23 -17.06 6.83
CA VAL A 175 -6.40 -17.59 6.13
C VAL A 175 -6.94 -16.58 5.13
N GLY A 176 -7.06 -15.30 5.51
CA GLY A 176 -7.52 -14.24 4.60
C GLY A 176 -6.65 -14.11 3.35
N ALA A 177 -5.32 -14.11 3.51
CA ALA A 177 -4.37 -14.07 2.40
C ALA A 177 -4.47 -15.30 1.50
N ILE A 178 -4.51 -16.50 2.08
CA ILE A 178 -4.61 -17.75 1.34
C ILE A 178 -5.92 -17.79 0.54
N THR A 179 -7.05 -17.46 1.16
CA THR A 179 -8.35 -17.41 0.50
C THR A 179 -8.34 -16.44 -0.69
N LEU A 180 -7.81 -15.23 -0.51
CA LEU A 180 -7.70 -14.25 -1.60
C LEU A 180 -6.88 -14.80 -2.78
N ILE A 181 -5.70 -15.37 -2.49
CA ILE A 181 -4.80 -15.92 -3.52
C ILE A 181 -5.45 -17.12 -4.22
N SER A 182 -6.05 -18.05 -3.48
CA SER A 182 -6.71 -19.23 -4.04
C SER A 182 -7.86 -18.87 -4.97
N ILE A 183 -8.70 -17.90 -4.61
CA ILE A 183 -9.82 -17.46 -5.45
C ILE A 183 -9.32 -16.79 -6.73
N ARG A 184 -8.28 -15.95 -6.62
CA ARG A 184 -7.67 -15.27 -7.78
C ARG A 184 -6.99 -16.27 -8.74
N LEU A 185 -6.33 -17.30 -8.21
CA LEU A 185 -5.70 -18.34 -9.04
C LEU A 185 -6.71 -19.29 -9.69
N ALA A 186 -7.85 -19.54 -9.05
CA ALA A 186 -8.91 -20.36 -9.60
C ALA A 186 -9.77 -19.65 -10.67
N ASP A 187 -9.45 -18.38 -10.98
CA ASP A 187 -10.19 -17.50 -11.89
C ASP A 187 -11.69 -17.42 -11.62
N LEU A 188 -12.09 -17.59 -10.35
CA LEU A 188 -13.47 -17.48 -9.91
C LEU A 188 -13.95 -16.02 -9.87
N SER A 189 -13.05 -15.08 -10.18
CA SER A 189 -13.17 -13.61 -10.09
C SER A 189 -14.28 -12.96 -10.92
N GLY A 190 -15.08 -13.71 -11.68
CA GLY A 190 -16.12 -13.17 -12.56
C GLY A 190 -17.48 -13.85 -12.46
N SER A 191 -17.68 -14.76 -11.52
CA SER A 191 -18.89 -15.62 -11.48
C SER A 191 -20.12 -14.96 -10.83
N SER A 192 -19.94 -14.02 -9.89
CA SER A 192 -21.03 -13.22 -9.29
C SER A 192 -20.49 -11.99 -8.54
N PRO A 193 -21.20 -10.85 -8.51
CA PRO A 193 -20.83 -9.69 -7.68
C PRO A 193 -20.74 -10.00 -6.18
N TRP A 194 -21.43 -11.05 -5.72
CA TRP A 194 -21.40 -11.53 -4.34
C TRP A 194 -20.15 -12.37 -4.02
N LEU A 195 -19.37 -12.75 -5.04
CA LEU A 195 -18.14 -13.53 -4.94
C LEU A 195 -16.90 -12.64 -5.09
N ASP A 196 -16.96 -11.38 -4.63
CA ASP A 196 -15.77 -10.54 -4.59
C ASP A 196 -14.66 -11.23 -3.76
N PRO A 197 -13.48 -11.50 -4.34
CA PRO A 197 -12.42 -12.23 -3.65
C PRO A 197 -11.96 -11.58 -2.36
N THR A 198 -12.04 -10.24 -2.27
CA THR A 198 -11.62 -9.48 -1.10
C THR A 198 -12.63 -9.64 0.03
N LEU A 199 -13.93 -9.53 -0.27
CA LEU A 199 -14.99 -9.78 0.71
C LEU A 199 -14.94 -11.21 1.26
N LEU A 200 -14.74 -12.18 0.38
CA LEU A 200 -14.58 -13.58 0.78
C LEU A 200 -13.34 -13.77 1.66
N GLY A 201 -12.20 -13.17 1.29
CA GLY A 201 -10.99 -13.18 2.11
C GLY A 201 -11.18 -12.55 3.50
N ILE A 202 -11.89 -11.42 3.59
CA ILE A 202 -12.22 -10.78 4.88
C ILE A 202 -13.14 -11.68 5.71
N SER A 203 -14.14 -12.29 5.09
CA SER A 203 -15.07 -13.20 5.78
C SER A 203 -14.33 -14.44 6.31
N ALA A 204 -13.44 -15.03 5.51
CA ALA A 204 -12.62 -16.17 5.92
C ALA A 204 -11.65 -15.80 7.05
N SER A 205 -11.05 -14.60 6.98
CA SER A 205 -10.25 -14.01 8.06
C SER A 205 -11.03 -13.87 9.36
N ALA A 206 -12.28 -13.38 9.30
CA ALA A 206 -13.16 -13.25 10.46
C ALA A 206 -13.56 -14.61 11.06
N VAL A 207 -13.92 -15.57 10.22
CA VAL A 207 -14.25 -16.93 10.66
C VAL A 207 -13.03 -17.58 11.34
N ALA A 208 -11.85 -17.49 10.73
CA ALA A 208 -10.62 -18.02 11.31
C ALA A 208 -10.31 -17.39 12.68
N PHE A 209 -10.47 -16.07 12.81
CA PHE A 209 -10.30 -15.36 14.07
C PHE A 209 -11.23 -15.93 15.15
N VAL A 210 -12.53 -16.02 14.86
CA VAL A 210 -13.54 -16.49 15.83
C VAL A 210 -13.34 -17.96 16.19
N VAL A 211 -13.02 -18.82 15.22
CA VAL A 211 -12.77 -20.25 15.47
C VAL A 211 -11.58 -20.43 16.42
N VAL A 212 -10.46 -19.75 16.16
CA VAL A 212 -9.28 -19.86 17.04
C VAL A 212 -9.56 -19.25 18.41
N ALA A 213 -10.28 -18.13 18.47
CA ALA A 213 -10.65 -17.49 19.73
C ALA A 213 -11.59 -18.36 20.58
N ALA A 214 -12.49 -19.14 19.95
CA ALA A 214 -13.43 -20.02 20.64
C ALA A 214 -12.80 -21.34 21.13
N TRP A 215 -11.64 -21.72 20.60
CA TRP A 215 -10.92 -22.94 20.97
C TRP A 215 -9.95 -22.76 22.15
N ARG A 216 -9.86 -21.54 22.71
CA ARG A 216 -9.03 -21.21 23.89
C ARG A 216 -9.91 -20.91 25.09
#